data_AF-A0A1R4KRX7-F1
#
_entry.id   AF-A0A1R4KRX7-F1
#
_cell.length_a   1.000
_cell.length_b   1.000
_cell.length_c   1.000
_cell.angle_alpha   90.00
_cell.angle_beta   90.00
_cell.angle_gamma   90.00
#
_symmetry.space_group_name_H-M   'P 1'
#
loop_
_entity.id
_entity.type
_entity.pdbx_description
1 polymer ?
#
loop_
_entity_poly.entity_id
_entity_poly.type
_entity_poly.pdbx_seq_one_letter_code
_entity_poly.pdbx_strand_id
1 'polypeptide(L)'
;MQDKILAIFNNIQPLGQELTDEIRLHGKLTRSEKKCDLLQFHQINKSIHFILSGCVRVYCINDKGEEHTSWLLTEGDLAISISTYTWITGTKNAVGSAVGEEVPATRRSHASYTVTVDERTFRNVCNTSACKGASQYDLNNYNCIACAIDVFNAALPSTKPFSVADSPIGFTTPAGLYGRLNQINSAGVSGVSMNQANAPVNSSPCN
;
A
#
# COMPACT_ATOMS: atom_id res chain seq x y z
N MET A 1 10.55 18.00 -14.85
CA MET A 1 10.75 16.59 -14.37
C MET A 1 10.59 16.51 -12.86
N GLN A 2 11.26 17.37 -12.08
CA GLN A 2 10.83 17.67 -10.69
C GLN A 2 9.37 18.18 -10.65
N ASP A 3 8.89 18.81 -11.73
CA ASP A 3 7.49 19.26 -11.86
C ASP A 3 6.47 18.12 -11.80
N LYS A 4 6.86 16.86 -12.13
CA LYS A 4 5.96 15.71 -11.93
C LYS A 4 5.76 15.40 -10.45
N ILE A 5 6.83 15.46 -9.65
CA ILE A 5 6.74 15.29 -8.19
C ILE A 5 5.98 16.44 -7.56
N LEU A 6 6.24 17.68 -8.01
CA LEU A 6 5.49 18.84 -7.54
C LEU A 6 4.00 18.73 -7.90
N ALA A 7 3.66 18.21 -9.07
CA ALA A 7 2.27 17.95 -9.45
C ALA A 7 1.61 16.89 -8.54
N ILE A 8 2.33 15.80 -8.22
CA ILE A 8 1.85 14.78 -7.28
C ILE A 8 1.57 15.41 -5.91
N PHE A 9 2.50 16.19 -5.38
CA PHE A 9 2.32 16.84 -4.09
C PHE A 9 1.20 17.86 -4.08
N ASN A 10 1.12 18.73 -5.10
CA ASN A 10 0.05 19.72 -5.21
C ASN A 10 -1.35 19.09 -5.35
N ASN A 11 -1.45 17.87 -5.88
CA ASN A 11 -2.70 17.11 -5.92
C ASN A 11 -3.12 16.57 -4.54
N ILE A 12 -2.18 16.36 -3.61
CA ILE A 12 -2.47 15.95 -2.23
C ILE A 12 -2.79 17.18 -1.39
N GLN A 13 -1.92 18.19 -1.46
CA GLN A 13 -2.07 19.46 -0.77
C GLN A 13 -1.30 20.55 -1.54
N PRO A 14 -1.90 21.72 -1.80
CA PRO A 14 -1.20 22.82 -2.46
C PRO A 14 0.10 23.18 -1.73
N LEU A 15 1.20 23.17 -2.47
CA LEU A 15 2.52 23.50 -1.94
C LEU A 15 2.72 25.02 -1.95
N GLY A 16 3.25 25.54 -0.84
CA GLY A 16 3.79 26.90 -0.81
C GLY A 16 5.04 27.04 -1.68
N GLN A 17 5.36 28.27 -2.08
CA GLN A 17 6.51 28.57 -2.92
C GLN A 17 7.84 28.16 -2.24
N GLU A 18 7.98 28.45 -0.94
CA GLU A 18 9.16 28.10 -0.14
C GLU A 18 9.44 26.58 -0.15
N LEU A 19 8.43 25.77 0.16
CA LEU A 19 8.57 24.31 0.15
C LEU A 19 8.84 23.76 -1.25
N THR A 20 8.26 24.37 -2.28
CA THR A 20 8.53 24.02 -3.67
C THR A 20 10.00 24.24 -4.02
N ASP A 21 10.58 25.35 -3.58
CA ASP A 21 11.98 25.69 -3.85
C ASP A 21 12.94 24.79 -3.05
N GLU A 22 12.61 24.46 -1.80
CA GLU A 22 13.33 23.47 -0.98
C GLU A 22 13.36 22.07 -1.63
N ILE A 23 12.21 21.60 -2.14
CA ILE A 23 12.14 20.31 -2.85
C ILE A 23 13.00 20.33 -4.11
N ARG A 24 13.05 21.45 -4.83
CA ARG A 24 13.90 21.59 -6.02
C ARG A 24 15.39 21.62 -5.67
N LEU A 25 15.74 22.31 -4.60
CA LEU A 25 17.13 22.50 -4.14
C LEU A 25 17.73 21.18 -3.63
N HIS A 26 16.96 20.41 -2.86
CA HIS A 26 17.43 19.18 -2.22
C HIS A 26 17.07 17.89 -2.98
N GLY A 27 16.09 17.95 -3.89
CA GLY A 27 15.63 16.82 -4.68
C GLY A 27 16.65 16.38 -5.73
N LYS A 28 17.16 15.15 -5.60
CA LYS A 28 18.09 14.56 -6.57
C LYS A 28 17.39 13.59 -7.50
N LEU A 29 17.64 13.75 -8.80
CA LEU A 29 17.25 12.74 -9.80
C LEU A 29 18.33 11.65 -9.86
N THR A 30 17.93 10.41 -9.58
CA THR A 30 18.79 9.24 -9.70
C THR A 30 18.20 8.30 -10.75
N ARG A 31 19.05 7.79 -11.64
CA ARG A 31 18.70 6.72 -12.58
C ARG A 31 19.44 5.47 -12.14
N SER A 32 18.72 4.36 -12.03
CA SER A 32 19.28 3.08 -11.62
C SER A 32 18.90 2.02 -12.63
N GLU A 33 19.80 1.05 -12.82
CA GLU A 33 19.53 -0.10 -13.66
C GLU A 33 18.62 -1.12 -12.97
N LYS A 34 18.08 -2.06 -13.75
CA LYS A 34 17.28 -3.16 -13.22
C LYS A 34 18.12 -4.00 -12.25
N LYS A 35 17.50 -4.43 -11.14
CA LYS A 35 18.12 -5.23 -10.07
C LYS A 35 19.28 -4.51 -9.36
N CYS A 36 19.28 -3.17 -9.40
CA CYS A 36 20.20 -2.37 -8.61
C CYS A 36 19.60 -2.09 -7.23
N ASP A 37 20.39 -2.30 -6.18
CA ASP A 37 20.00 -1.99 -4.82
C ASP A 37 20.05 -0.48 -4.59
N LEU A 38 18.91 0.07 -4.20
CA LEU A 38 18.77 1.45 -3.73
C LEU A 38 19.05 1.55 -2.23
N LEU A 39 18.81 0.46 -1.50
CA LEU A 39 19.11 0.31 -0.08
C LEU A 39 19.46 -1.15 0.23
N GLN A 40 20.58 -1.36 0.92
CA GLN A 40 21.05 -2.67 1.35
C GLN A 40 20.64 -3.02 2.79
N PHE A 41 20.66 -4.30 3.15
CA PHE A 41 20.42 -4.74 4.53
C PHE A 41 21.38 -4.03 5.50
N HIS A 42 20.87 -3.62 6.65
CA HIS A 42 21.59 -2.84 7.67
C HIS A 42 22.11 -1.48 7.22
N GLN A 43 21.88 -1.08 5.98
CA GLN A 43 22.19 0.27 5.54
C GLN A 43 21.15 1.23 6.15
N ILE A 44 21.64 2.28 6.81
CA ILE A 44 20.77 3.36 7.28
C ILE A 44 20.23 4.08 6.06
N ASN A 45 18.91 4.02 5.87
CA ASN A 45 18.26 4.78 4.83
C ASN A 45 18.26 6.28 5.17
N LYS A 46 18.90 7.08 4.33
CA LYS A 46 18.96 8.54 4.46
C LYS A 46 18.19 9.25 3.35
N SER A 47 17.40 8.51 2.58
CA SER A 47 16.74 9.03 1.39
C SER A 47 15.30 8.55 1.30
N ILE A 48 14.48 9.44 0.73
CA ILE A 48 13.10 9.17 0.36
C ILE A 48 13.08 9.17 -1.16
N HIS A 49 12.60 8.08 -1.75
CA HIS A 49 12.63 7.89 -3.20
C HIS A 49 11.22 8.05 -3.79
N PHE A 50 11.06 9.01 -4.69
CA PHE A 50 9.85 9.14 -5.51
C PHE A 50 10.08 8.48 -6.86
N ILE A 51 9.22 7.53 -7.21
CA ILE A 51 9.39 6.74 -8.43
C ILE A 51 8.79 7.54 -9.58
N LEU A 52 9.66 8.18 -10.36
CA LEU A 52 9.26 8.94 -11.54
C LEU A 52 8.97 8.04 -12.75
N SER A 53 9.66 6.91 -12.84
CA SER A 53 9.42 5.88 -13.84
C SER A 53 10.01 4.53 -13.41
N GLY A 54 9.37 3.42 -13.80
CA GLY A 54 9.81 2.06 -13.49
C GLY A 54 9.13 1.46 -12.24
N CYS A 55 9.80 0.48 -11.61
CA CYS A 55 9.30 -0.20 -10.42
C CYS A 55 10.41 -0.40 -9.39
N VAL A 56 10.05 -0.43 -8.11
CA VAL A 56 10.92 -0.70 -6.98
C VAL A 56 10.29 -1.78 -6.13
N ARG A 57 11.07 -2.78 -5.75
CA ARG A 57 10.69 -3.84 -4.83
C ARG A 57 11.29 -3.55 -3.46
N VAL A 58 10.47 -3.61 -2.43
CA VAL A 58 10.88 -3.55 -1.03
C VAL A 58 10.72 -4.96 -0.46
N TYR A 59 11.77 -5.50 0.13
CA TYR A 59 11.75 -6.87 0.67
C TYR A 59 12.60 -6.99 1.94
N CYS A 60 12.28 -8.00 2.75
CA CYS A 60 13.11 -8.42 3.89
C CYS A 60 13.60 -9.85 3.68
N ILE A 61 14.60 -10.25 4.46
CA ILE A 61 15.10 -11.62 4.50
C ILE A 61 14.70 -12.19 5.86
N ASN A 62 14.06 -13.36 5.87
CA ASN A 62 13.66 -14.03 7.11
C ASN A 62 14.85 -14.80 7.75
N ASP A 63 14.63 -15.37 8.93
CA ASP A 63 15.66 -16.13 9.67
C ASP A 63 16.18 -17.38 8.92
N LYS A 64 15.49 -17.81 7.86
CA LYS A 64 15.88 -18.93 7.00
C LYS A 64 16.66 -18.48 5.75
N GLY A 65 16.89 -17.18 5.58
CA GLY A 65 17.56 -16.62 4.40
C GLY A 65 16.66 -16.44 3.17
N GLU A 66 15.33 -16.58 3.31
CA GLU A 66 14.39 -16.43 2.22
C GLU A 66 13.96 -14.97 2.04
N GLU A 67 13.87 -14.50 0.80
CA GLU A 67 13.38 -13.16 0.48
C GLU A 67 11.84 -13.09 0.53
N HIS A 68 11.33 -12.16 1.32
CA HIS A 68 9.89 -11.85 1.40
C HIS A 68 9.64 -10.45 0.87
N THR A 69 9.03 -10.38 -0.32
CA THR A 69 8.57 -9.11 -0.89
C THR A 69 7.47 -8.53 0.00
N SER A 70 7.68 -7.31 0.47
CA SER A 70 6.69 -6.60 1.25
C SER A 70 5.91 -5.61 0.37
N TRP A 71 6.59 -4.85 -0.50
CA TRP A 71 5.96 -3.84 -1.37
C TRP A 71 6.53 -3.91 -2.78
N LEU A 72 5.67 -3.70 -3.77
CA LEU A 72 6.04 -3.33 -5.13
C LEU A 72 5.50 -1.93 -5.35
N LEU A 73 6.38 -1.01 -5.73
CA LEU A 73 6.13 0.41 -5.84
C LEU A 73 6.42 0.85 -7.27
N THR A 74 5.57 1.69 -7.85
CA THR A 74 5.59 2.06 -9.27
C THR A 74 5.48 3.57 -9.46
N GLU A 75 5.26 4.04 -10.69
CA GLU A 75 5.27 5.47 -11.00
C GLU A 75 4.27 6.26 -10.16
N GLY A 76 4.76 7.30 -9.47
CA GLY A 76 3.99 8.12 -8.55
C GLY A 76 4.05 7.66 -7.09
N ASP A 77 4.55 6.45 -6.83
CA ASP A 77 4.66 5.93 -5.47
C ASP A 77 5.94 6.40 -4.75
N LEU A 78 5.88 6.30 -3.43
CA LEU A 78 6.95 6.63 -2.52
C LEU A 78 7.63 5.36 -1.98
N ALA A 79 8.93 5.23 -2.19
CA ALA A 79 9.76 4.20 -1.58
C ALA A 79 10.59 4.79 -0.44
N ILE A 80 10.38 4.26 0.76
CA ILE A 80 11.13 4.58 1.96
C ILE A 80 11.28 3.31 2.79
N SER A 81 12.44 3.13 3.41
CA SER A 81 12.56 2.22 4.55
C SER A 81 12.69 3.04 5.83
N ILE A 82 11.79 2.76 6.78
CA ILE A 82 11.84 3.25 8.17
C ILE A 82 12.55 2.26 9.10
N SER A 83 13.02 1.13 8.56
CA SER A 83 13.73 0.06 9.27
C SER A 83 15.08 -0.23 8.60
N THR A 84 16.09 -0.62 9.37
CA THR A 84 17.38 -1.08 8.83
C THR A 84 17.34 -2.52 8.33
N TYR A 85 16.23 -3.24 8.54
CA TYR A 85 16.07 -4.65 8.16
C TYR A 85 15.35 -4.84 6.82
N THR A 86 15.41 -3.86 5.93
CA THR A 86 14.66 -3.87 4.66
C THR A 86 15.55 -3.46 3.50
N TRP A 87 15.46 -4.20 2.40
CA TRP A 87 16.07 -3.87 1.12
C TRP A 87 15.11 -3.09 0.26
N ILE A 88 15.66 -2.19 -0.55
CA ILE A 88 14.93 -1.51 -1.62
C ILE A 88 15.72 -1.74 -2.90
N THR A 89 15.13 -2.40 -3.89
CA THR A 89 15.82 -2.74 -5.14
C THR A 89 14.96 -2.30 -6.32
N GLY A 90 15.56 -1.64 -7.30
CA GLY A 90 14.87 -1.30 -8.55
C GLY A 90 14.51 -2.58 -9.32
N THR A 91 13.24 -2.80 -9.61
CA THR A 91 12.80 -3.93 -10.43
C THR A 91 12.16 -3.42 -11.72
N LYS A 92 12.29 -4.19 -12.80
CA LYS A 92 11.78 -3.77 -14.12
C LYS A 92 10.38 -4.30 -14.41
N ASN A 93 9.80 -5.15 -13.54
CA ASN A 93 8.45 -5.72 -13.64
C ASN A 93 8.03 -6.31 -12.28
N ALA A 94 6.73 -6.30 -11.97
CA ALA A 94 6.15 -6.99 -10.81
C ALA A 94 6.51 -8.48 -10.84
N VAL A 95 6.84 -9.05 -9.68
CA VAL A 95 7.10 -10.49 -9.54
C VAL A 95 5.84 -11.11 -8.94
N GLY A 96 5.36 -12.19 -9.55
CA GLY A 96 4.14 -12.88 -9.13
C GLY A 96 4.19 -13.26 -7.65
N SER A 97 3.18 -12.81 -6.91
CA SER A 97 2.91 -13.27 -5.54
C SER A 97 1.65 -14.12 -5.52
N ALA A 98 1.43 -14.88 -4.45
CA ALA A 98 0.17 -15.62 -4.24
C ALA A 98 -1.09 -14.72 -4.20
N VAL A 99 -0.92 -13.39 -4.17
CA VAL A 99 -1.98 -12.37 -4.22
C VAL A 99 -2.25 -11.88 -5.65
N GLY A 100 -1.57 -12.47 -6.64
CA GLY A 100 -1.61 -12.04 -8.04
C GLY A 100 -0.48 -11.07 -8.39
N GLU A 101 -0.38 -10.77 -9.68
CA GLU A 101 0.54 -9.80 -10.27
C GLU A 101 -0.20 -8.48 -10.45
N GLU A 102 0.28 -7.40 -9.81
CA GLU A 102 -0.21 -6.06 -10.09
C GLU A 102 0.35 -5.64 -11.47
N VAL A 103 -0.53 -5.30 -12.41
CA VAL A 103 -0.12 -4.75 -13.71
C VAL A 103 0.01 -3.23 -13.57
N PRO A 104 1.23 -2.66 -13.57
CA PRO A 104 1.48 -1.27 -13.18
C PRO A 104 0.68 -0.23 -13.98
N ALA A 105 0.40 -0.52 -15.25
CA ALA A 105 -0.35 0.39 -16.13
C ALA A 105 -1.86 0.45 -15.82
N THR A 106 -2.40 -0.48 -15.03
CA THR A 106 -3.85 -0.65 -14.88
C THR A 106 -4.33 -0.82 -13.44
N ARG A 107 -3.42 -0.95 -12.46
CA ARG A 107 -3.75 -1.19 -11.04
C ARG A 107 -4.83 -2.27 -10.89
N ARG A 108 -4.71 -3.37 -11.63
CA ARG A 108 -5.72 -4.43 -11.68
C ARG A 108 -5.73 -5.18 -10.36
N SER A 109 -6.91 -5.26 -9.75
CA SER A 109 -7.15 -6.26 -8.70
C SER A 109 -7.49 -7.60 -9.35
N HIS A 110 -6.94 -8.69 -8.80
CA HIS A 110 -7.26 -10.05 -9.26
C HIS A 110 -8.69 -10.45 -8.84
N ALA A 111 -9.18 -9.86 -7.76
CA ALA A 111 -10.54 -9.99 -7.27
C ALA A 111 -10.97 -8.67 -6.61
N SER A 112 -12.27 -8.41 -6.57
CA SER A 112 -12.86 -7.32 -5.79
C SER A 112 -13.93 -7.86 -4.84
N TYR A 113 -14.14 -7.19 -3.72
CA TYR A 113 -15.24 -7.47 -2.81
C TYR A 113 -16.12 -6.23 -2.69
N THR A 114 -17.38 -6.35 -3.09
CA THR A 114 -18.35 -5.26 -3.08
C THR A 114 -19.43 -5.52 -2.04
N VAL A 115 -19.67 -4.52 -1.20
CA VAL A 115 -20.78 -4.51 -0.24
C VAL A 115 -21.66 -3.30 -0.55
N THR A 116 -22.96 -3.53 -0.68
CA THR A 116 -23.93 -2.44 -0.71
C THR A 116 -24.26 -2.03 0.71
N VAL A 117 -24.04 -0.77 1.04
CA VAL A 117 -24.29 -0.20 2.37
C VAL A 117 -25.31 0.93 2.28
N ASP A 118 -26.09 1.12 3.35
CA ASP A 118 -26.96 2.30 3.46
C ASP A 118 -26.15 3.54 3.86
N GLU A 119 -26.76 4.72 3.78
CA GLU A 119 -26.08 5.99 4.07
C GLU A 119 -25.59 6.07 5.52
N ARG A 120 -26.31 5.46 6.46
CA ARG A 120 -25.89 5.40 7.87
C ARG A 120 -24.60 4.60 8.02
N THR A 121 -24.54 3.43 7.42
CA THR A 121 -23.37 2.55 7.44
C THR A 121 -22.21 3.21 6.71
N PHE A 122 -22.45 3.86 5.58
CA PHE A 122 -21.42 4.63 4.89
C PHE A 122 -20.82 5.74 5.77
N ARG A 123 -21.65 6.55 6.45
CA ARG A 123 -21.14 7.55 7.41
C ARG A 123 -20.36 6.92 8.55
N ASN A 124 -20.78 5.75 9.03
CA ASN A 124 -20.05 5.00 10.06
C ASN A 124 -18.66 4.55 9.57
N VAL A 125 -18.55 4.09 8.33
CA VAL A 125 -17.27 3.74 7.69
C VAL A 125 -16.36 4.98 7.62
N CYS A 126 -16.88 6.11 7.14
CA CYS A 126 -16.12 7.37 7.08
C CYS A 126 -15.62 7.81 8.47
N ASN A 127 -16.51 7.78 9.47
CA ASN A 127 -16.14 8.15 10.85
C ASN A 127 -15.12 7.18 11.44
N THR A 128 -15.26 5.87 11.19
CA THR A 128 -14.28 4.87 11.62
C THR A 128 -12.93 5.13 10.98
N SER A 129 -12.89 5.38 9.67
CA SER A 129 -11.66 5.71 8.95
C SER A 129 -11.00 6.98 9.51
N ALA A 130 -11.77 8.03 9.81
CA ALA A 130 -11.24 9.27 10.38
C ALA A 130 -10.69 9.05 11.80
N CYS A 131 -11.44 8.39 12.68
CA CYS A 131 -11.04 8.14 14.05
C CYS A 131 -9.82 7.21 14.15
N LYS A 132 -9.81 6.13 13.36
CA LYS A 132 -8.70 5.17 13.34
C LYS A 132 -7.47 5.74 12.63
N GLY A 133 -7.67 6.56 11.60
CA GLY A 133 -6.59 7.31 10.93
C GLY A 133 -5.89 8.32 11.84
N ALA A 134 -6.60 8.84 12.87
CA ALA A 134 -6.02 9.72 13.88
C ALA A 134 -5.27 8.99 15.01
N SER A 135 -5.34 7.65 15.06
CA SER A 135 -4.63 6.86 16.06
C SER A 135 -3.12 6.87 15.79
N GLN A 136 -2.30 6.91 16.83
CA GLN A 136 -0.85 6.91 16.69
C GLN A 136 -0.41 5.61 15.99
N TYR A 137 0.16 5.73 14.80
CA TYR A 137 0.63 4.61 14.01
C TYR A 137 1.77 3.90 14.76
N ASP A 138 1.56 2.63 15.08
CA ASP A 138 2.55 1.81 15.77
C ASP A 138 2.54 0.40 15.18
N LEU A 139 3.68 0.01 14.59
CA LEU A 139 3.89 -1.31 14.01
C LEU A 139 3.72 -2.43 15.05
N ASN A 140 3.94 -2.11 16.33
CA ASN A 140 3.81 -3.02 17.47
C ASN A 140 2.58 -2.71 18.32
N ASN A 141 1.54 -2.08 17.77
CA ASN A 141 0.23 -2.00 18.45
C ASN A 141 -0.94 -1.89 17.46
N TYR A 142 -0.96 -0.85 16.64
CA TYR A 142 -2.02 -0.56 15.67
C TYR A 142 -1.42 -0.15 14.31
N ASN A 143 -1.24 -1.15 13.45
CA ASN A 143 -0.63 -0.99 12.14
C ASN A 143 -1.69 -0.75 11.04
N CYS A 144 -1.24 -0.58 9.79
CA CYS A 144 -2.12 -0.33 8.65
C CYS A 144 -3.11 -1.48 8.38
N ILE A 145 -2.77 -2.72 8.73
CA ILE A 145 -3.64 -3.89 8.53
C ILE A 145 -4.80 -3.86 9.52
N ALA A 146 -4.51 -3.55 10.80
CA ALA A 146 -5.55 -3.38 11.82
C ALA A 146 -6.52 -2.25 11.43
N CYS A 147 -5.99 -1.12 10.95
CA CYS A 147 -6.79 -0.02 10.42
C CYS A 147 -7.68 -0.44 9.24
N ALA A 148 -7.11 -1.12 8.25
CA ALA A 148 -7.87 -1.59 7.08
C ALA A 148 -8.99 -2.57 7.47
N ILE A 149 -8.72 -3.50 8.40
CA ILE A 149 -9.73 -4.46 8.90
C ILE A 149 -10.84 -3.74 9.65
N ASP A 150 -10.52 -2.76 10.50
CA ASP A 150 -11.53 -1.98 11.24
C ASP A 150 -12.45 -1.21 10.28
N VAL A 151 -11.87 -0.53 9.29
CA VAL A 151 -12.63 0.21 8.27
C VAL A 151 -13.50 -0.73 7.44
N PHE A 152 -12.97 -1.88 7.05
CA PHE A 152 -13.73 -2.89 6.31
C PHE A 152 -14.88 -3.47 7.14
N ASN A 153 -14.64 -3.78 8.42
CA ASN A 153 -15.65 -4.29 9.33
C ASN A 153 -16.75 -3.27 9.65
N ALA A 154 -16.45 -1.97 9.60
CA ALA A 154 -17.47 -0.93 9.74
C ALA A 154 -18.51 -0.95 8.60
N ALA A 155 -18.18 -1.57 7.45
CA ALA A 155 -19.09 -1.77 6.32
C ALA A 155 -19.85 -3.11 6.39
N LEU A 156 -19.46 -4.02 7.28
CA LEU A 156 -20.06 -5.35 7.42
C LEU A 156 -21.10 -5.39 8.54
N PRO A 157 -22.09 -6.30 8.46
CA PRO A 157 -22.96 -6.60 9.59
C PRO A 157 -22.13 -7.08 10.79
N SER A 158 -22.44 -6.56 11.99
CA SER A 158 -21.74 -6.91 13.23
C SER A 158 -21.78 -8.40 13.58
N THR A 159 -22.73 -9.16 13.00
CA THR A 159 -22.87 -10.60 13.19
C THR A 159 -21.90 -11.44 12.36
N LYS A 160 -21.20 -10.84 11.38
CA LYS A 160 -20.25 -11.52 10.49
C LYS A 160 -19.03 -10.64 10.19
N PRO A 161 -18.23 -10.28 11.21
CA PRO A 161 -17.03 -9.50 10.99
C PRO A 161 -16.00 -10.31 10.19
N PHE A 162 -15.22 -9.61 9.40
CA PHE A 162 -13.99 -10.10 8.83
C PHE A 162 -12.96 -10.22 9.95
N SER A 163 -12.81 -11.45 10.46
CA SER A 163 -11.82 -11.81 11.47
C SER A 163 -10.65 -12.53 10.82
N VAL A 164 -9.45 -12.17 11.27
CA VAL A 164 -8.18 -12.74 10.81
C VAL A 164 -7.57 -13.48 11.99
N ALA A 165 -7.48 -14.80 11.90
CA ALA A 165 -6.72 -15.59 12.86
C ALA A 165 -5.26 -15.15 12.82
N ASP A 166 -4.62 -15.15 13.99
CA ASP A 166 -3.20 -14.80 14.12
C ASP A 166 -2.84 -13.43 13.57
N SER A 167 -3.69 -12.40 13.69
CA SER A 167 -3.28 -11.02 13.37
C SER A 167 -2.28 -10.54 14.43
N PRO A 168 -0.96 -10.73 14.27
CA PRO A 168 -0.05 -10.37 15.32
C PRO A 168 0.14 -8.87 15.23
N ILE A 169 0.25 -8.27 16.38
CA ILE A 169 0.91 -6.99 16.51
C ILE A 169 2.33 -7.14 15.90
N GLY A 170 2.62 -6.46 14.79
CA GLY A 170 3.89 -6.58 14.05
C GLY A 170 3.88 -5.98 12.64
N PHE A 171 5.02 -6.00 11.95
CA PHE A 171 5.21 -5.42 10.61
C PHE A 171 4.86 -6.37 9.45
N THR A 172 4.60 -7.64 9.73
CA THR A 172 4.30 -8.66 8.72
C THR A 172 2.80 -8.83 8.55
N THR A 173 2.36 -9.01 7.30
CA THR A 173 0.97 -9.37 7.01
C THR A 173 0.62 -10.71 7.67
N PRO A 174 -0.47 -10.80 8.46
CA PRO A 174 -0.88 -12.04 9.12
C PRO A 174 -1.07 -13.18 8.12
N ALA A 175 -0.50 -14.36 8.40
CA ALA A 175 -0.71 -15.54 7.55
C ALA A 175 -2.19 -15.93 7.46
N GLY A 176 -2.94 -15.74 8.55
CA GLY A 176 -4.39 -15.94 8.56
C GLY A 176 -5.16 -14.99 7.64
N LEU A 177 -4.61 -13.80 7.33
CA LEU A 177 -5.25 -12.87 6.38
C LEU A 177 -5.20 -13.46 4.98
N TYR A 178 -4.02 -13.93 4.55
CA TYR A 178 -3.88 -14.59 3.26
C TYR A 178 -4.72 -15.86 3.16
N GLY A 179 -4.74 -16.68 4.22
CA GLY A 179 -5.61 -17.86 4.28
C GLY A 179 -7.09 -17.50 4.11
N ARG A 180 -7.54 -16.43 4.78
CA ARG A 180 -8.93 -15.97 4.70
C ARG A 180 -9.29 -15.41 3.33
N LEU A 181 -8.42 -14.60 2.74
CA LEU A 181 -8.61 -14.05 1.40
C LEU A 181 -8.65 -15.17 0.34
N ASN A 182 -7.77 -16.18 0.47
CA ASN A 182 -7.77 -17.33 -0.43
C ASN A 182 -9.05 -18.19 -0.28
N GLN A 183 -9.56 -18.35 0.94
CA GLN A 183 -10.83 -19.03 1.19
C GLN A 183 -12.01 -18.28 0.55
N ILE A 184 -12.06 -16.95 0.71
CA ILE A 184 -13.10 -16.10 0.13
C ILE A 184 -13.08 -16.19 -1.40
N ASN A 185 -11.89 -16.17 -1.99
CA ASN A 185 -11.68 -16.37 -3.42
C ASN A 185 -12.21 -17.75 -3.87
N SER A 186 -11.90 -18.81 -3.13
CA SER A 186 -12.24 -20.18 -3.52
C SER A 186 -13.71 -20.59 -3.26
N ALA A 187 -14.38 -19.94 -2.30
CA ALA A 187 -15.71 -20.35 -1.84
C ALA A 187 -16.89 -19.70 -2.59
N GLY A 188 -16.63 -18.84 -3.59
CA GLY A 188 -17.68 -18.16 -4.33
C GLY A 188 -18.55 -17.25 -3.46
N VAL A 189 -17.91 -16.54 -2.51
CA VAL A 189 -18.61 -15.70 -1.53
C VAL A 189 -19.36 -14.56 -2.22
N SER A 190 -20.61 -14.32 -1.81
CA SER A 190 -21.42 -13.19 -2.31
C SER A 190 -20.70 -11.85 -2.12
N GLY A 191 -20.69 -11.02 -3.17
CA GLY A 191 -19.96 -9.76 -3.22
C GLY A 191 -18.54 -9.88 -3.79
N VAL A 192 -17.97 -11.09 -3.89
CA VAL A 192 -16.69 -11.31 -4.56
C VAL A 192 -16.87 -11.36 -6.07
N SER A 193 -16.07 -10.60 -6.81
CA SER A 193 -15.93 -10.71 -8.26
C SER A 193 -14.49 -11.05 -8.62
N MET A 194 -14.32 -12.07 -9.47
CA MET A 194 -13.02 -12.45 -10.05
C MET A 194 -12.73 -11.76 -11.37
N ASN A 195 -13.57 -10.81 -11.76
CA ASN A 195 -13.33 -10.02 -12.95
C ASN A 195 -12.21 -9.04 -12.65
N GLN A 196 -11.14 -9.11 -13.42
CA GLN A 196 -10.12 -8.07 -13.40
C GLN A 196 -10.77 -6.74 -13.75
N ALA A 197 -10.86 -5.86 -12.77
CA ALA A 197 -11.36 -4.52 -12.93
C ALA A 197 -10.22 -3.55 -12.59
N ASN A 198 -10.16 -2.44 -13.34
CA ASN A 198 -9.32 -1.34 -12.94
C ASN A 198 -9.90 -0.73 -11.66
N ALA A 199 -9.04 -0.23 -10.78
CA ALA A 199 -9.50 0.59 -9.67
C ALA A 199 -10.40 1.74 -10.21
N PRO A 200 -11.53 2.05 -9.56
CA PRO A 200 -12.38 3.14 -10.00
C PRO A 200 -11.56 4.44 -10.02
N VAL A 201 -11.54 5.09 -11.18
CA VAL A 201 -10.86 6.38 -11.34
C VAL A 201 -11.82 7.43 -10.84
N ASN A 202 -11.50 8.07 -9.71
CA ASN A 202 -12.29 9.21 -9.25
C ASN A 202 -12.06 10.36 -10.26
N SER A 203 -13.06 10.62 -11.11
CA SER A 203 -13.02 11.70 -12.10
C SER A 203 -13.43 13.04 -11.51
N SER A 204 -13.93 13.05 -10.28
CA SER A 204 -14.30 14.23 -9.53
C SER A 204 -13.28 14.50 -8.42
N PRO A 205 -12.93 15.76 -8.13
CA PRO A 205 -12.18 16.09 -6.92
C PRO A 205 -12.91 15.53 -5.70
N CYS A 206 -12.19 14.92 -4.76
CA CYS A 206 -12.75 14.65 -3.45
C CYS A 206 -13.12 16.02 -2.83
N ASN A 207 -14.42 16.25 -2.62
CA ASN A 207 -14.91 17.43 -1.89
C ASN A 207 -14.54 17.34 -0.41
#